data_AF-A0A9C9CAG4-F1
#
_entry.id   AF-A0A9C9CAG4-F1
#
_cell.length_a   1.000
_cell.length_b   1.000
_cell.length_c   1.000
_cell.angle_alpha   90.00
_cell.angle_beta   90.00
_cell.angle_gamma   90.00
#
_symmetry.space_group_name_H-M   'P 1'
#
loop_
_entity.id
_entity.type
_entity.pdbx_description
1 polymer ?
#
loop_
_entity_poly.entity_id
_entity_poly.type
_entity_poly.pdbx_seq_one_letter_code
_entity_poly.pdbx_strand_id
1 'polypeptide(L)'
;RGYRHCVQACPYKKMMFNAAKGMSEKCIFCYPRIEKGKANACAVQCPGRIRQVGFLDDTTSDVYKLVTEHQVAIPLHPEYGTGPNVYYIPPFSGPSTVDDQGRPINIDRIPMSYLRSLFGDGVDSVIATLRAERDAVTGGGSSVILEVLNSNNRYSL
;
A
#
# COMPACT_ATOMS: atom_id res chain seq x y z
N ARG A 1 21.39 -22.12 -11.41
CA ARG A 1 21.39 -23.42 -10.67
C ARG A 1 20.00 -23.83 -10.16
N GLY A 2 19.03 -22.93 -9.96
CA GLY A 2 17.63 -23.34 -9.79
C GLY A 2 17.32 -24.13 -8.50
N TYR A 3 18.09 -23.92 -7.43
CA TYR A 3 17.92 -24.63 -6.15
C TYR A 3 16.61 -24.33 -5.42
N ARG A 4 15.90 -23.26 -5.80
CA ARG A 4 14.60 -22.84 -5.25
C ARG A 4 14.60 -22.49 -3.75
N HIS A 5 15.75 -22.39 -3.09
CA HIS A 5 15.82 -21.87 -1.72
C HIS A 5 15.22 -20.46 -1.60
N CYS A 6 15.39 -19.61 -2.62
CA CYS A 6 14.74 -18.29 -2.66
C CYS A 6 13.21 -18.36 -2.75
N VAL A 7 12.66 -19.39 -3.41
CA VAL A 7 11.21 -19.63 -3.50
C VAL A 7 10.64 -20.07 -2.15
N GLN A 8 11.37 -20.96 -1.46
CA GLN A 8 10.99 -21.42 -0.13
C GLN A 8 11.09 -20.29 0.90
N ALA A 9 12.23 -19.59 0.93
CA ALA A 9 12.56 -18.59 1.94
C ALA A 9 11.71 -17.32 1.84
N CYS A 10 11.29 -16.90 0.63
CA CYS A 10 10.44 -15.72 0.48
C CYS A 10 9.07 -15.97 1.15
N PRO A 11 8.70 -15.22 2.20
CA PRO A 11 7.43 -15.44 2.89
C PRO A 11 6.24 -14.98 2.03
N TYR A 12 6.45 -13.97 1.17
CA TYR A 12 5.43 -13.46 0.23
C TYR A 12 5.25 -14.29 -1.06
N LYS A 13 6.05 -15.36 -1.24
CA LYS A 13 6.05 -16.21 -2.45
C LYS A 13 6.15 -15.42 -3.76
N LYS A 14 7.04 -14.41 -3.80
CA LYS A 14 7.26 -13.56 -5.00
C LYS A 14 8.39 -14.02 -5.91
N MET A 15 9.09 -15.08 -5.53
CA MET A 15 10.05 -15.77 -6.39
C MET A 15 9.33 -16.93 -7.07
N MET A 16 9.30 -16.94 -8.40
CA MET A 16 8.60 -17.95 -9.19
C MET A 16 9.62 -18.81 -9.92
N PHE A 17 9.46 -20.14 -9.92
CA PHE A 17 10.38 -21.02 -10.63
C PHE A 17 9.92 -21.25 -12.07
N ASN A 18 10.78 -20.90 -13.04
CA ASN A 18 10.60 -21.22 -14.45
C ASN A 18 11.21 -22.60 -14.72
N ALA A 19 10.35 -23.60 -14.87
CA ALA A 19 10.77 -24.99 -15.11
C ALA A 19 11.48 -25.18 -16.45
N ALA A 20 11.07 -24.46 -17.50
CA ALA A 20 11.67 -24.57 -18.82
C ALA A 20 13.12 -24.06 -18.84
N LYS A 21 13.41 -22.99 -18.09
CA LYS A 21 14.77 -22.41 -18.00
C LYS A 21 15.61 -22.97 -16.86
N GLY A 22 15.03 -23.74 -15.94
CA GLY A 22 15.70 -24.18 -14.73
C GLY A 22 16.14 -23.03 -13.81
N MET A 23 15.42 -21.90 -13.83
CA MET A 23 15.79 -20.65 -13.14
C MET A 23 14.59 -20.03 -12.44
N SER A 24 14.83 -19.32 -11.33
CA SER A 24 13.78 -18.54 -10.67
C SER A 24 13.75 -17.12 -11.22
N GLU A 25 12.55 -16.61 -11.45
CA GLU A 25 12.26 -15.27 -11.94
C GLU A 25 11.48 -14.51 -10.85
N LYS A 26 11.57 -13.18 -10.85
CA LYS A 26 10.88 -12.32 -9.89
C LYS A 26 10.56 -10.95 -10.47
N CYS A 27 9.79 -10.16 -9.73
CA CYS A 27 9.67 -8.73 -9.99
C CYS A 27 11.07 -8.07 -10.06
N ILE A 28 11.28 -7.30 -11.12
CA ILE A 28 12.51 -6.54 -11.37
C ILE A 28 12.32 -5.04 -11.11
N PHE A 29 11.18 -4.66 -10.50
CA PHE A 29 10.76 -3.28 -10.26
C PHE A 29 10.83 -2.39 -11.51
N CYS A 30 10.69 -3.00 -12.70
CA CYS A 30 10.89 -2.37 -13.99
C CYS A 30 12.18 -1.53 -14.09
N TYR A 31 13.33 -2.00 -13.56
CA TYR A 31 14.59 -1.24 -13.61
C TYR A 31 14.91 -0.61 -14.99
N PRO A 32 14.66 -1.24 -16.17
CA PRO A 32 14.95 -0.59 -17.46
C PRO A 32 14.10 0.65 -17.77
N ARG A 33 12.98 0.82 -17.04
CA ARG A 33 12.14 2.01 -17.09
C ARG A 33 12.60 3.05 -16.06
N ILE A 34 12.88 2.60 -14.83
CA ILE A 34 13.34 3.47 -13.74
C ILE A 34 14.63 4.18 -14.15
N GLU A 35 15.58 3.48 -14.77
CA GLU A 35 16.83 4.05 -15.32
C GLU A 35 16.62 5.16 -16.37
N LYS A 36 15.40 5.30 -16.90
CA LYS A 36 15.01 6.32 -17.89
C LYS A 36 14.06 7.37 -17.31
N GLY A 37 13.98 7.49 -15.99
CA GLY A 37 13.04 8.39 -15.29
C GLY A 37 11.57 8.03 -15.52
N LYS A 38 11.27 6.74 -15.78
CA LYS A 38 9.89 6.28 -16.02
C LYS A 38 9.44 5.34 -14.92
N ALA A 39 8.30 5.62 -14.31
CA ALA A 39 7.68 4.73 -13.33
C ALA A 39 7.40 3.33 -13.89
N ASN A 40 7.36 2.35 -12.98
CA ASN A 40 7.10 0.95 -13.28
C ASN A 40 5.72 0.74 -13.90
N ALA A 41 5.61 -0.28 -14.74
CA ALA A 41 4.43 -0.50 -15.59
C ALA A 41 3.14 -0.65 -14.77
N CYS A 42 3.16 -1.41 -13.67
CA CYS A 42 1.96 -1.60 -12.85
C CYS A 42 1.51 -0.35 -12.09
N ALA A 43 2.35 0.68 -11.96
CA ALA A 43 1.94 1.97 -11.43
C ALA A 43 1.37 2.87 -12.54
N VAL A 44 2.10 3.03 -13.65
CA VAL A 44 1.69 3.87 -14.79
C VAL A 44 0.38 3.42 -15.41
N GLN A 45 0.16 2.11 -15.51
CA GLN A 45 -1.05 1.55 -16.12
C GLN A 45 -2.22 1.41 -15.15
N CYS A 46 -2.11 1.91 -13.91
CA CYS A 46 -3.14 1.75 -12.90
C CYS A 46 -4.35 2.66 -13.19
N PRO A 47 -5.50 2.14 -13.64
CA PRO A 47 -6.66 2.96 -13.98
C PRO A 47 -7.27 3.62 -12.73
N GLY A 48 -7.24 2.92 -11.60
CA GLY A 48 -7.75 3.44 -10.32
C GLY A 48 -6.85 4.48 -9.66
N ARG A 49 -5.70 4.83 -10.27
CA ARG A 49 -4.74 5.82 -9.74
C ARG A 49 -4.24 5.53 -8.31
N ILE A 50 -4.29 4.29 -7.85
CA ILE A 50 -3.95 3.91 -6.46
C ILE A 50 -2.45 3.66 -6.21
N ARG A 51 -1.60 3.81 -7.23
CA ARG A 51 -0.16 3.51 -7.12
C ARG A 51 0.66 4.79 -7.12
N GLN A 52 1.49 4.95 -6.10
CA GLN A 52 2.52 5.98 -6.02
C GLN A 52 3.88 5.31 -5.95
N VAL A 53 4.88 5.92 -6.57
CA VAL A 53 6.22 5.36 -6.72
C VAL A 53 7.23 6.48 -6.55
N GLY A 54 8.20 6.28 -5.69
CA GLY A 54 9.29 7.21 -5.51
C GLY A 54 10.36 6.67 -4.60
N PHE A 55 11.42 7.45 -4.45
CA PHE A 55 12.49 7.14 -3.51
C PHE A 55 12.12 7.61 -2.10
N LEU A 56 12.34 6.76 -1.11
CA LEU A 56 11.92 7.02 0.27
C LEU A 56 12.80 8.08 0.97
N ASP A 57 13.94 8.43 0.40
CA ASP A 57 14.82 9.51 0.86
C ASP A 57 14.48 10.88 0.25
N ASP A 58 13.67 10.92 -0.81
CA ASP A 58 13.13 12.16 -1.36
C ASP A 58 12.00 12.69 -0.47
N THR A 59 12.37 13.59 0.43
CA THR A 59 11.45 14.27 1.37
C THR A 59 10.33 15.07 0.70
N THR A 60 10.44 15.38 -0.59
CA THR A 60 9.41 16.11 -1.32
C THR A 60 8.35 15.18 -1.94
N SER A 61 8.64 13.88 -2.02
CA SER A 61 7.78 12.88 -2.65
C SER A 61 6.52 12.56 -1.84
N ASP A 62 5.44 12.25 -2.56
CA ASP A 62 4.19 11.79 -1.94
C ASP A 62 4.38 10.46 -1.19
N VAL A 63 5.32 9.61 -1.64
CA VAL A 63 5.69 8.37 -0.93
C VAL A 63 6.30 8.68 0.43
N TYR A 64 7.24 9.63 0.51
CA TYR A 64 7.83 10.05 1.79
C TYR A 64 6.77 10.60 2.74
N LYS A 65 5.89 11.47 2.24
CA LYS A 65 4.82 12.06 3.05
C LYS A 65 3.91 10.99 3.66
N LEU A 66 3.50 10.00 2.88
CA LEU A 66 2.59 8.95 3.35
C LEU A 66 3.25 7.93 4.28
N VAL A 67 4.52 7.56 4.02
CA VAL A 67 5.24 6.51 4.76
C VAL A 67 5.94 7.06 6.00
N THR A 68 6.66 8.17 5.85
CA THR A 68 7.57 8.69 6.88
C THR A 68 6.93 9.84 7.66
N GLU A 69 6.36 10.84 6.97
CA GLU A 69 5.87 12.06 7.62
C GLU A 69 4.53 11.83 8.36
N HIS A 70 3.55 11.28 7.66
CA HIS A 70 2.20 11.04 8.19
C HIS A 70 1.99 9.62 8.69
N GLN A 71 2.88 8.68 8.34
CA GLN A 71 2.85 7.29 8.79
C GLN A 71 1.51 6.55 8.54
N VAL A 72 0.80 6.92 7.46
CA VAL A 72 -0.48 6.31 7.08
C VAL A 72 -0.35 5.17 6.06
N ALA A 73 0.83 5.04 5.45
CA ALA A 73 1.17 3.92 4.57
C ALA A 73 2.07 2.92 5.33
N ILE A 74 1.55 1.71 5.55
CA ILE A 74 2.17 0.70 6.44
C ILE A 74 2.56 -0.58 5.66
N PRO A 75 3.62 -1.28 6.10
CA PRO A 75 4.10 -2.49 5.42
C PRO A 75 3.13 -3.66 5.60
N LEU A 76 3.10 -4.55 4.60
CA LEU A 76 2.38 -5.83 4.69
C LEU A 76 3.23 -6.86 5.43
N HIS A 77 2.63 -7.56 6.39
CA HIS A 77 3.26 -8.60 7.22
C HIS A 77 4.63 -8.19 7.80
N PRO A 78 4.68 -7.13 8.65
CA PRO A 78 5.92 -6.69 9.28
C PRO A 78 6.60 -7.80 10.12
N GLU A 79 5.82 -8.73 10.67
CA GLU A 79 6.30 -9.87 11.46
C GLU A 79 7.21 -10.84 10.69
N TYR A 80 7.20 -10.79 9.35
CA TYR A 80 8.13 -11.57 8.54
C TYR A 80 9.58 -11.09 8.60
N GLY A 81 9.84 -9.91 9.18
CA GLY A 81 11.20 -9.41 9.42
C GLY A 81 11.99 -9.07 8.15
N THR A 82 11.33 -8.94 6.99
CA THR A 82 11.99 -8.66 5.70
C THR A 82 12.16 -7.17 5.39
N GLY A 83 11.55 -6.28 6.18
CA GLY A 83 11.51 -4.83 5.91
C GLY A 83 11.02 -4.49 4.50
N PRO A 84 9.78 -4.85 4.12
CA PRO A 84 9.30 -4.64 2.75
C PRO A 84 9.20 -3.15 2.40
N ASN A 85 9.58 -2.79 1.17
CA ASN A 85 9.48 -1.41 0.65
C ASN A 85 8.25 -1.17 -0.23
N VAL A 86 7.18 -1.93 0.01
CA VAL A 86 5.86 -1.67 -0.57
C VAL A 86 4.92 -1.47 0.60
N TYR A 87 4.33 -0.28 0.65
CA TYR A 87 3.45 0.16 1.72
C TYR A 87 2.01 0.23 1.22
N TYR A 88 1.07 0.05 2.14
CA TYR A 88 -0.35 0.01 1.87
C TYR A 88 -1.07 1.01 2.75
N ILE A 89 -2.06 1.67 2.17
CA ILE A 89 -3.01 2.48 2.93
C ILE A 89 -4.22 1.57 3.19
N PRO A 90 -4.50 1.22 4.44
CA PRO A 90 -5.63 0.36 4.79
C PRO A 90 -6.96 0.96 4.31
N PRO A 91 -7.96 0.13 3.95
CA PRO A 91 -9.25 0.64 3.52
C PRO A 91 -9.99 1.31 4.70
N PHE A 92 -10.20 2.62 4.60
CA PHE A 92 -10.84 3.43 5.64
C PHE A 92 -12.23 3.98 5.24
N SER A 93 -12.61 3.82 3.96
CA SER A 93 -13.83 4.33 3.34
C SER A 93 -14.72 3.19 2.81
N GLY A 94 -15.20 2.33 3.71
CA GLY A 94 -16.18 1.29 3.38
C GLY A 94 -17.61 1.71 3.75
N PRO A 95 -18.65 1.19 3.06
CA PRO A 95 -20.02 1.33 3.55
C PRO A 95 -20.14 0.65 4.92
N SER A 96 -20.81 1.31 5.85
CA SER A 96 -21.23 0.65 7.09
C SER A 96 -22.11 -0.56 6.75
N THR A 97 -22.02 -1.61 7.57
CA THR A 97 -22.93 -2.76 7.41
C THR A 97 -24.37 -2.25 7.56
N VAL A 98 -25.37 -2.91 6.96
CA VAL A 98 -26.78 -2.58 7.14
C VAL A 98 -27.50 -3.72 7.84
N ASP A 99 -28.51 -3.42 8.64
CA ASP A 99 -29.41 -4.44 9.21
C ASP A 99 -30.40 -4.97 8.16
N ASP A 100 -31.23 -5.95 8.54
CA ASP A 100 -32.26 -6.55 7.66
C ASP A 100 -33.30 -5.53 7.15
N GLN A 101 -33.37 -4.34 7.76
CA GLN A 101 -34.22 -3.22 7.34
C GLN A 101 -33.46 -2.17 6.51
N GLY A 102 -32.19 -2.41 6.16
CA GLY A 102 -31.36 -1.51 5.37
C GLY A 102 -30.81 -0.31 6.13
N ARG A 103 -30.90 -0.29 7.47
CA ARG A 103 -30.37 0.81 8.29
C ARG A 103 -28.89 0.61 8.57
N PRO A 104 -28.05 1.65 8.51
CA PRO A 104 -26.64 1.54 8.83
C PRO A 104 -26.44 1.05 10.27
N ILE A 105 -25.79 -0.10 10.43
CA ILE A 105 -25.20 -0.54 11.68
C ILE A 105 -23.74 -0.10 11.69
N ASN A 106 -23.28 0.47 12.81
CA ASN A 106 -21.92 0.98 12.98
C ASN A 106 -20.90 -0.16 13.16
N ILE A 107 -20.95 -1.13 12.26
CA ILE A 107 -20.04 -2.26 12.16
C ILE A 107 -19.34 -2.13 10.81
N ASP A 108 -18.03 -2.01 10.87
CA ASP A 108 -17.19 -2.02 9.68
C ASP A 108 -17.34 -3.36 8.96
N ARG A 109 -17.59 -3.29 7.64
CA ARG A 109 -17.68 -4.48 6.79
C ARG A 109 -16.38 -5.30 6.79
N ILE A 110 -15.25 -4.65 7.03
CA ILE A 110 -13.94 -5.28 7.14
C ILE A 110 -13.60 -5.36 8.64
N PRO A 111 -13.47 -6.56 9.22
CA PRO A 111 -13.12 -6.69 10.63
C PRO A 111 -11.72 -6.11 10.91
N MET A 112 -11.59 -5.32 11.97
CA MET A 112 -10.28 -4.78 12.39
C MET A 112 -9.27 -5.89 12.71
N SER A 113 -9.73 -7.04 13.24
CA SER A 113 -8.88 -8.21 13.45
C SER A 113 -8.21 -8.71 12.17
N TYR A 114 -8.91 -8.63 11.03
CA TYR A 114 -8.34 -8.99 9.74
C TYR A 114 -7.27 -7.99 9.29
N LEU A 115 -7.53 -6.68 9.44
CA LEU A 115 -6.52 -5.66 9.12
C LEU A 115 -5.27 -5.79 10.00
N ARG A 116 -5.42 -6.05 11.30
CA ARG A 116 -4.31 -6.32 12.22
C ARG A 116 -3.51 -7.55 11.80
N SER A 117 -4.17 -8.60 11.31
CA SER A 117 -3.48 -9.80 10.80
C SER A 117 -2.62 -9.54 9.55
N LEU A 118 -2.88 -8.45 8.82
CA LEU A 118 -2.12 -8.08 7.62
C LEU A 118 -1.04 -7.03 7.90
N PHE A 119 -1.31 -6.08 8.79
CA PHE A 119 -0.49 -4.87 8.94
C PHE A 119 0.07 -4.68 10.36
N GLY A 120 -0.28 -5.57 11.31
CA GLY A 120 0.03 -5.43 12.73
C GLY A 120 -0.91 -4.46 13.47
N ASP A 121 -0.69 -4.32 14.77
CA ASP A 121 -1.57 -3.54 15.66
C ASP A 121 -1.55 -2.03 15.38
N GLY A 122 -0.49 -1.52 14.72
CA GLY A 122 -0.40 -0.11 14.31
C GLY A 122 -1.47 0.32 13.29
N VAL A 123 -2.20 -0.63 12.70
CA VAL A 123 -3.28 -0.31 11.75
C VAL A 123 -4.43 0.46 12.39
N ASP A 124 -4.67 0.27 13.70
CA ASP A 124 -5.75 0.96 14.43
C ASP A 124 -5.56 2.47 14.42
N SER A 125 -4.34 2.93 14.73
CA SER A 125 -4.03 4.37 14.72
C SER A 125 -4.09 4.94 13.30
N VAL A 126 -3.65 4.17 12.30
CA VAL A 126 -3.70 4.60 10.89
C VAL A 126 -5.13 4.79 10.41
N ILE A 127 -6.02 3.83 10.69
CA ILE A 127 -7.45 3.94 10.35
C ILE A 127 -8.09 5.13 11.07
N ALA A 128 -7.78 5.34 12.35
CA ALA A 128 -8.28 6.48 13.11
C ALA A 128 -7.85 7.82 12.49
N THR A 129 -6.57 7.97 12.14
CA THR A 129 -6.06 9.16 11.45
C THR A 129 -6.78 9.38 10.11
N LEU A 130 -6.85 8.36 9.26
CA LEU A 130 -7.47 8.47 7.93
C LEU A 130 -8.96 8.84 8.01
N ARG A 131 -9.69 8.32 9.01
CA ARG A 131 -11.09 8.69 9.24
C ARG A 131 -11.24 10.12 9.73
N ALA A 132 -10.41 10.54 10.69
CA ALA A 132 -10.43 11.91 11.20
C ALA A 132 -10.15 12.94 10.08
N GLU A 133 -9.15 12.68 9.24
CA GLU A 133 -8.80 13.52 8.09
C GLU A 133 -9.96 13.61 7.08
N ARG A 134 -10.61 12.48 6.79
CA ARG A 134 -11.81 12.44 5.93
C ARG A 134 -12.97 13.22 6.51
N ASP A 135 -13.25 13.05 7.80
CA ASP A 135 -14.37 13.70 8.46
C ASP A 135 -14.12 15.22 8.54
N ALA A 136 -12.86 15.65 8.74
CA ALA A 136 -12.45 17.06 8.67
C ALA A 136 -12.71 17.68 7.29
N VAL A 137 -12.31 16.99 6.20
CA VAL A 137 -12.59 17.46 4.82
C VAL A 137 -14.08 17.47 4.51
N THR A 138 -14.83 16.46 4.97
CA THR A 138 -16.29 16.40 4.78
C THR A 138 -16.99 17.55 5.52
N GLY A 139 -16.44 17.99 6.65
CA GLY A 139 -16.88 19.17 7.40
C GLY A 139 -16.48 20.52 6.80
N GLY A 140 -15.81 20.54 5.63
CA GLY A 140 -15.38 21.77 4.94
C GLY A 140 -13.95 22.22 5.26
N GLY A 141 -13.18 21.41 6.00
CA GLY A 141 -11.75 21.64 6.24
C GLY A 141 -10.86 21.16 5.08
N SER A 142 -9.54 21.16 5.30
CA SER A 142 -8.53 20.61 4.39
C SER A 142 -7.75 19.47 5.04
N SER A 143 -7.12 18.62 4.22
CA SER A 143 -6.29 17.49 4.66
C SER A 143 -5.15 17.26 3.68
N VAL A 144 -3.91 17.46 4.15
CA VAL A 144 -2.71 17.19 3.35
C VAL A 144 -2.65 15.72 2.95
N ILE A 145 -3.04 14.80 3.85
CA ILE A 145 -3.05 13.36 3.56
C ILE A 145 -4.01 13.05 2.41
N LEU A 146 -5.24 13.58 2.44
CA LEU A 146 -6.20 13.33 1.36
C LEU A 146 -5.83 14.03 0.06
N GLU A 147 -5.21 15.22 0.12
CA GLU A 147 -4.66 15.90 -1.05
C GLU A 147 -3.57 15.05 -1.71
N VAL A 148 -2.63 14.51 -0.91
CA VAL A 148 -1.58 13.60 -1.39
C VAL A 148 -2.18 12.31 -1.97
N LEU A 149 -3.23 11.75 -1.37
CA LEU A 149 -3.89 10.57 -1.91
C LEU A 149 -4.57 10.82 -3.26
N ASN A 150 -5.13 12.01 -3.42
CA ASN A 150 -5.80 12.45 -4.64
C ASN A 150 -4.85 13.10 -5.67
N SER A 151 -3.59 13.33 -5.29
CA SER A 151 -2.55 13.98 -6.08
C SER A 151 -2.41 13.42 -7.51
N ASN A 152 -2.09 14.31 -8.46
CA ASN A 152 -1.70 13.91 -9.80
C ASN A 152 -0.19 13.64 -9.91
N ASN A 153 0.60 14.06 -8.91
CA ASN A 153 2.05 13.91 -8.86
C ASN A 153 2.46 12.57 -8.22
N ARG A 154 2.12 11.45 -8.87
CA ARG A 154 2.24 10.10 -8.26
C ARG A 154 3.63 9.48 -8.38
N TYR A 155 4.54 10.09 -9.13
CA TYR A 155 5.86 9.51 -9.44
C TYR A 155 6.97 10.53 -9.18
N SER A 156 7.91 10.20 -8.30
CA SER A 156 9.16 10.96 -8.10
C SER A 156 10.35 10.05 -8.40
N LEU A 157 10.92 10.15 -9.61
CA LEU A 157 11.93 9.25 -10.17
C LEU A 157 12.96 9.96 -11.03
#